data_AF-A0A067TRS0-F1
#
_entry.id   AF-A0A067TRS0-F1
#
_cell.length_a   1.000
_cell.length_b   1.000
_cell.length_c   1.000
_cell.angle_alpha   90.00
_cell.angle_beta   90.00
_cell.angle_gamma   90.00
#
_symmetry.space_group_name_H-M   'P 1'
#
loop_
_entity.id
_entity.type
_entity.pdbx_description
1 polymer ?
#
loop_
_entity_poly.entity_id
_entity_poly.type
_entity_poly.pdbx_seq_one_letter_code
_entity_poly.pdbx_strand_id
1 'polypeptide(L)'
;MPTVAFKSRVRTTSEYATLTLIIRHRIVVGQPSSTVHDMKLSLPDGVDILLGSQLLITISGKLNGGRIPPEQLTDSCIASHLVEYLRLNADELGINAVSNANIPGDTGLLTFSCTGLPPLPAPSESPPVHAHLVGFDIDYIWQTNAAADSNQASHSQITAAMNPFSRQLSLPFLTVLNNAVGRLVTFQLVRRYPLIFGSWCKQLDTERPFFTSIFSSIVHMMERSPHQDFKDTCKKLFKVCRKSVTLSTTVAANSLSDYLGPLEDADLWTGPLRKNDRESFLLSMDNLYRSGLKRSLFKVSNFMRTTTVYT
;
A
#
# COMPACT_ATOMS: atom_id res chain seq x y z
N MET A 1 -18.42 -5.90 7.95
CA MET A 1 -18.00 -4.49 7.79
C MET A 1 -17.56 -4.22 6.35
N PRO A 2 -17.58 -2.98 5.84
CA PRO A 2 -17.46 -2.75 4.40
C PRO A 2 -16.05 -3.04 3.88
N THR A 3 -15.97 -3.85 2.83
CA THR A 3 -14.80 -3.81 1.95
C THR A 3 -14.95 -2.53 1.13
N VAL A 4 -13.99 -1.62 1.20
CA VAL A 4 -13.97 -0.39 0.42
C VAL A 4 -12.99 -0.53 -0.72
N ALA A 5 -13.37 0.00 -1.88
CA ALA A 5 -12.47 0.13 -3.00
C ALA A 5 -12.41 1.56 -3.51
N PHE A 6 -11.22 2.04 -3.87
CA PHE A 6 -11.07 3.29 -4.63
C PHE A 6 -10.03 3.11 -5.73
N LYS A 7 -10.06 4.00 -6.72
CA LYS A 7 -9.18 3.90 -7.89
C LYS A 7 -8.11 4.99 -7.89
N SER A 8 -6.93 4.64 -8.35
CA SER A 8 -5.88 5.59 -8.73
C SER A 8 -5.34 5.24 -10.11
N ARG A 9 -4.55 6.16 -10.69
CA ARG A 9 -4.04 6.05 -12.05
C ARG A 9 -2.57 6.41 -12.11
N VAL A 10 -1.80 5.62 -12.85
CA VAL A 10 -0.44 5.98 -13.30
C VAL A 10 -0.45 5.96 -14.82
N ARG A 11 0.03 7.04 -15.45
CA ARG A 11 0.12 7.15 -16.91
C ARG A 11 1.56 7.45 -17.31
N THR A 12 2.09 6.64 -18.23
CA THR A 12 3.39 6.83 -18.86
C THR A 12 3.18 6.85 -20.37
N THR A 13 3.79 7.82 -21.04
CA THR A 13 3.67 8.02 -22.48
C THR A 13 5.06 7.95 -23.10
N SER A 14 5.16 7.32 -24.27
CA SER A 14 6.30 7.42 -25.19
C SER A 14 5.81 7.86 -26.56
N GLU A 15 6.75 8.02 -27.50
CA GLU A 15 6.46 8.38 -28.88
C GLU A 15 5.54 7.36 -29.57
N TYR A 16 5.64 6.08 -29.22
CA TYR A 16 4.96 4.98 -29.92
C TYR A 16 3.71 4.46 -29.19
N ALA A 17 3.60 4.72 -27.89
CA ALA A 17 2.52 4.18 -27.08
C ALA A 17 2.26 4.95 -25.77
N THR A 18 1.06 4.77 -25.24
CA THR A 18 0.68 5.17 -23.89
C THR A 18 0.34 3.93 -23.07
N LEU A 19 0.94 3.80 -21.89
CA LEU A 19 0.53 2.86 -20.85
C LEU A 19 -0.19 3.62 -19.75
N THR A 20 -1.42 3.18 -19.45
CA THR A 20 -2.16 3.59 -18.27
C THR A 20 -2.37 2.39 -17.36
N LEU A 21 -1.88 2.48 -16.11
CA LEU A 21 -2.22 1.56 -15.04
C LEU A 21 -3.40 2.15 -14.27
N ILE A 22 -4.52 1.44 -14.23
CA ILE A 22 -5.62 1.75 -13.30
C ILE A 22 -5.50 0.79 -12.13
N ILE A 23 -5.38 1.34 -10.92
CA ILE A 23 -5.18 0.57 -9.70
C ILE A 23 -6.42 0.73 -8.83
N ARG A 24 -7.13 -0.37 -8.58
CA ARG A 24 -8.20 -0.44 -7.59
C ARG A 24 -7.61 -0.95 -6.28
N HIS A 25 -7.64 -0.12 -5.25
CA HIS A 25 -7.14 -0.43 -3.91
C HIS A 25 -8.26 -1.08 -3.12
N ARG A 26 -8.07 -2.28 -2.59
CA ARG A 26 -9.07 -2.99 -1.78
C ARG A 26 -8.68 -2.91 -0.32
N ILE A 27 -9.54 -2.30 0.48
CA ILE A 27 -9.31 -2.06 1.90
C ILE A 27 -10.48 -2.63 2.69
N VAL A 28 -10.17 -3.29 3.81
CA VAL A 28 -11.16 -3.78 4.75
C VAL A 28 -11.08 -2.93 6.01
N VAL A 29 -12.22 -2.40 6.45
CA VAL A 29 -12.33 -1.68 7.73
C VAL A 29 -13.00 -2.64 8.70
N GLY A 30 -12.26 -3.19 9.66
CA GLY A 30 -12.70 -4.23 10.61
C GLY A 30 -12.91 -5.61 9.97
N GLN A 31 -14.10 -6.22 10.07
CA GLN A 31 -14.33 -7.56 9.50
C GLN A 31 -14.72 -7.57 8.00
N PRO A 32 -14.11 -8.42 7.16
CA PRO A 32 -14.43 -8.48 5.73
C PRO A 32 -15.92 -8.70 5.44
N SER A 33 -16.51 -7.91 4.54
CA SER A 33 -17.84 -8.17 3.97
C SER A 33 -17.70 -8.64 2.53
N SER A 34 -18.69 -9.43 2.09
CA SER A 34 -18.88 -9.79 0.68
C SER A 34 -19.20 -8.58 -0.21
N THR A 35 -19.75 -7.50 0.37
CA THR A 35 -20.04 -6.26 -0.34
C THR A 35 -18.82 -5.35 -0.45
N VAL A 36 -18.46 -4.96 -1.68
CA VAL A 36 -17.40 -3.98 -1.97
C VAL A 36 -18.02 -2.63 -2.32
N HIS A 37 -17.78 -1.63 -1.50
CA HIS A 37 -18.25 -0.26 -1.69
C HIS A 37 -17.22 0.54 -2.48
N ASP A 38 -17.62 0.98 -3.68
CA ASP A 38 -16.79 1.83 -4.53
C ASP A 38 -16.83 3.29 -4.10
N MET A 39 -15.67 3.81 -3.73
CA MET A 39 -15.49 5.17 -3.25
C MET A 39 -14.71 6.02 -4.26
N LYS A 40 -15.06 7.31 -4.29
CA LYS A 40 -14.42 8.30 -5.18
C LYS A 40 -13.07 8.79 -4.66
N LEU A 41 -12.90 8.83 -3.34
CA LEU A 41 -11.73 9.40 -2.68
C LEU A 41 -10.91 8.30 -1.99
N SER A 42 -9.71 8.66 -1.52
CA SER A 42 -8.96 7.80 -0.60
C SER A 42 -9.54 7.91 0.81
N LEU A 43 -9.11 7.02 1.70
CA LEU A 43 -9.45 7.11 3.12
C LEU A 43 -9.04 8.46 3.73
N PRO A 44 -9.76 8.94 4.76
CA PRO A 44 -9.43 10.15 5.49
C PRO A 44 -8.03 10.12 6.11
N ASP A 45 -7.44 11.31 6.25
CA ASP A 45 -6.19 11.47 6.99
C ASP A 45 -6.37 11.05 8.47
N GLY A 46 -5.35 10.42 9.05
CA GLY A 46 -5.39 9.95 10.44
C GLY A 46 -5.91 8.52 10.63
N VAL A 47 -6.39 7.87 9.58
CA VAL A 47 -6.66 6.41 9.58
C VAL A 47 -5.38 5.67 9.18
N ASP A 48 -4.88 4.84 10.09
CA ASP A 48 -3.72 4.01 9.81
C ASP A 48 -4.10 2.87 8.85
N ILE A 49 -3.30 2.67 7.80
CA ILE A 49 -3.52 1.56 6.86
C ILE A 49 -2.43 0.53 7.09
N LEU A 50 -2.85 -0.64 7.58
CA LEU A 50 -1.99 -1.77 7.88
C LEU A 50 -2.15 -2.84 6.80
N LEU A 51 -1.20 -3.76 6.73
CA LEU A 51 -1.34 -4.90 5.84
C LEU A 51 -2.40 -5.87 6.39
N GLY A 52 -3.19 -6.47 5.51
CA GLY A 52 -3.95 -7.69 5.85
C GLY A 52 -3.02 -8.88 6.11
N SER A 53 -3.59 -10.08 6.27
CA SER A 53 -2.80 -11.31 6.37
C SER A 53 -1.93 -11.55 5.13
N GLN A 54 -2.46 -11.19 3.96
CA GLN A 54 -1.80 -11.30 2.68
C GLN A 54 -2.34 -10.21 1.76
N LEU A 55 -1.46 -9.68 0.92
CA LEU A 55 -1.83 -8.74 -0.14
C LEU A 55 -2.02 -9.50 -1.44
N LEU A 56 -3.26 -9.57 -1.92
CA LEU A 56 -3.57 -10.17 -3.21
C LEU A 56 -3.47 -9.12 -4.33
N ILE A 57 -2.73 -9.40 -5.38
CA ILE A 57 -2.60 -8.53 -6.55
C ILE A 57 -3.18 -9.25 -7.76
N THR A 58 -4.22 -8.66 -8.35
CA THR A 58 -4.86 -9.12 -9.59
C THR A 58 -4.35 -8.28 -10.76
N ILE A 59 -3.99 -8.92 -11.86
CA ILE A 59 -3.56 -8.27 -13.10
C ILE A 59 -4.60 -8.53 -14.20
N SER A 60 -4.97 -7.48 -14.90
CA SER A 60 -5.76 -7.53 -16.13
C SER A 60 -5.13 -6.61 -17.19
N GLY A 61 -5.50 -6.77 -18.46
CA GLY A 61 -4.91 -5.99 -19.54
C GLY A 61 -5.88 -5.67 -20.68
N LYS A 62 -5.63 -4.53 -21.32
CA LYS A 62 -6.29 -4.08 -22.54
C LYS A 62 -5.27 -3.51 -23.53
N LEU A 63 -5.47 -3.78 -24.81
CA LEU A 63 -4.70 -3.22 -25.92
C LEU A 63 -5.65 -2.56 -26.91
N ASN A 64 -5.50 -1.25 -27.14
CA ASN A 64 -6.33 -0.47 -28.07
C ASN A 64 -7.84 -0.67 -27.85
N GLY A 65 -8.25 -0.81 -26.58
CA GLY A 65 -9.64 -1.04 -26.18
C GLY A 65 -10.06 -2.52 -26.15
N GLY A 66 -9.34 -3.42 -26.81
CA GLY A 66 -9.57 -4.86 -26.76
C GLY A 66 -9.06 -5.47 -25.45
N ARG A 67 -9.87 -6.32 -24.80
CA ARG A 67 -9.47 -7.05 -23.58
C ARG A 67 -8.50 -8.18 -23.94
N ILE A 68 -7.44 -8.31 -23.15
CA ILE A 68 -6.47 -9.41 -23.28
C ILE A 68 -6.94 -10.61 -22.44
N PRO A 69 -7.02 -11.82 -23.00
CA PRO A 69 -7.33 -13.03 -22.25
C PRO A 69 -6.31 -13.31 -21.14
N PRO A 70 -6.73 -13.83 -19.97
CA PRO A 70 -5.82 -14.17 -18.86
C PRO A 70 -4.70 -15.14 -19.26
N GLU A 71 -4.96 -16.07 -20.17
CA GLU A 71 -3.98 -17.05 -20.65
C GLU A 71 -2.86 -16.36 -21.41
N GLN A 72 -3.22 -15.44 -22.32
CA GLN A 72 -2.26 -14.60 -23.04
C GLN A 72 -1.47 -13.69 -22.11
N LEU A 73 -2.13 -13.16 -21.08
CA LEU A 73 -1.50 -12.30 -20.08
C LEU A 73 -0.47 -13.08 -19.25
N THR A 74 -0.78 -14.32 -18.87
CA THR A 74 0.11 -15.20 -18.09
C THR A 74 1.40 -15.50 -18.85
N ASP A 75 1.30 -15.69 -20.16
CA ASP A 75 2.45 -15.90 -21.05
C ASP A 75 3.21 -14.60 -21.37
N SER A 76 2.67 -13.43 -21.03
CA SER A 76 3.28 -12.15 -21.37
C SER A 76 4.42 -11.75 -20.43
N CYS A 77 5.34 -10.92 -20.92
CA CYS A 77 6.37 -10.32 -20.08
C CYS A 77 5.78 -9.47 -18.93
N ILE A 78 4.57 -8.91 -19.08
CA ILE A 78 3.92 -8.09 -18.05
C ILE A 78 3.64 -8.90 -16.77
N ALA A 79 3.24 -10.18 -16.90
CA ALA A 79 2.92 -11.04 -15.77
C ALA A 79 4.13 -11.27 -14.86
N SER A 80 5.29 -11.56 -15.44
CA SER A 80 6.52 -11.78 -14.69
C SER A 80 7.18 -10.47 -14.25
N HIS A 81 7.07 -9.41 -15.05
CA HIS A 81 7.78 -8.14 -14.80
C HIS A 81 7.48 -7.53 -13.43
N LEU A 82 6.20 -7.37 -13.07
CA LEU A 82 5.84 -6.80 -11.77
C LEU A 82 6.26 -7.71 -10.61
N VAL A 83 6.06 -9.02 -10.74
CA VAL A 83 6.46 -10.01 -9.74
C VAL A 83 7.96 -9.95 -9.48
N GLU A 84 8.76 -9.94 -10.55
CA GLU A 84 10.22 -9.87 -10.48
C GLU A 84 10.70 -8.54 -9.94
N TYR A 85 10.07 -7.43 -10.34
CA TYR A 85 10.36 -6.12 -9.80
C TYR A 85 10.15 -6.09 -8.27
N LEU A 86 9.03 -6.63 -7.79
CA LEU A 86 8.74 -6.69 -6.36
C LEU A 86 9.71 -7.61 -5.61
N ARG A 87 10.11 -8.74 -6.21
CA ARG A 87 11.12 -9.64 -5.63
C ARG A 87 12.49 -8.98 -5.51
N LEU A 88 12.93 -8.32 -6.58
CA LEU A 88 14.25 -7.69 -6.64
C LEU A 88 14.37 -6.54 -5.64
N ASN A 89 13.24 -5.91 -5.30
CA ASN A 89 13.16 -4.82 -4.34
C ASN A 89 12.50 -5.22 -3.01
N ALA A 90 12.35 -6.52 -2.72
CA ALA A 90 11.55 -7.00 -1.59
C ALA A 90 12.03 -6.44 -0.25
N ASP A 91 13.35 -6.45 -0.04
CA ASP A 91 13.98 -5.91 1.17
C ASP A 91 13.71 -4.42 1.35
N GLU A 92 13.89 -3.61 0.30
CA GLU A 92 13.65 -2.18 0.39
C GLU A 92 12.17 -1.85 0.58
N LEU A 93 11.29 -2.69 0.02
CA LEU A 93 9.84 -2.55 0.13
C LEU A 93 9.27 -3.11 1.43
N GLY A 94 10.03 -3.86 2.23
CA GLY A 94 9.50 -4.53 3.43
C GLY A 94 8.55 -5.69 3.12
N ILE A 95 8.74 -6.31 1.95
CA ILE A 95 8.00 -7.51 1.51
C ILE A 95 8.82 -8.74 1.89
N ASN A 96 8.18 -9.72 2.53
CA ASN A 96 8.83 -10.96 2.95
C ASN A 96 8.84 -12.01 1.83
N ALA A 97 7.69 -12.23 1.19
CA ALA A 97 7.58 -13.18 0.08
C ALA A 97 6.65 -12.67 -1.03
N VAL A 98 6.94 -13.06 -2.27
CA VAL A 98 6.12 -12.79 -3.46
C VAL A 98 5.88 -14.11 -4.19
N SER A 99 4.63 -14.57 -4.25
CA SER A 99 4.27 -15.79 -4.97
C SER A 99 4.45 -15.63 -6.49
N ASN A 100 4.52 -16.74 -7.22
CA ASN A 100 4.42 -16.67 -8.68
C ASN A 100 3.02 -16.21 -9.09
N ALA A 101 2.92 -15.62 -10.27
CA ALA A 101 1.64 -15.33 -10.89
C ALA A 101 0.99 -16.61 -11.39
N ASN A 102 -0.30 -16.78 -11.08
CA ASN A 102 -1.10 -17.92 -11.50
C ASN A 102 -2.54 -17.45 -11.81
N ILE A 103 -3.30 -18.28 -12.52
CA ILE A 103 -4.74 -18.09 -12.69
C ILE A 103 -5.41 -19.06 -11.71
N PRO A 104 -5.95 -18.59 -10.58
CA PRO A 104 -6.65 -19.47 -9.68
C PRO A 104 -8.02 -19.82 -10.28
N GLY A 105 -8.46 -21.06 -10.06
CA GLY A 105 -9.63 -21.63 -10.71
C GLY A 105 -10.97 -20.97 -10.33
N ASP A 106 -11.00 -20.17 -9.26
CA ASP A 106 -12.18 -19.48 -8.74
C ASP A 106 -12.43 -18.12 -9.41
N THR A 107 -11.38 -17.38 -9.74
CA THR A 107 -11.44 -16.01 -10.26
C THR A 107 -11.24 -15.96 -11.77
N GLY A 108 -10.48 -16.90 -12.33
CA GLY A 108 -10.11 -16.89 -13.75
C GLY A 108 -9.27 -15.66 -14.14
N LEU A 109 -8.67 -14.97 -13.16
CA LEU A 109 -7.82 -13.79 -13.39
C LEU A 109 -6.39 -14.11 -12.98
N LEU A 110 -5.42 -13.46 -13.63
CA LEU A 110 -4.03 -13.59 -13.24
C LEU A 110 -3.83 -12.91 -11.89
N THR A 111 -3.41 -13.66 -10.88
CA THR A 111 -3.14 -13.14 -9.54
C THR A 111 -1.79 -13.60 -9.02
N PHE A 112 -1.23 -12.82 -8.10
CA PHE A 112 -0.14 -13.24 -7.24
C PHE A 112 -0.32 -12.57 -5.88
N SER A 113 0.46 -13.02 -4.91
CA SER A 113 0.33 -12.56 -3.53
C SER A 113 1.65 -12.09 -2.97
N CYS A 114 1.58 -11.11 -2.08
CA CYS A 114 2.70 -10.63 -1.30
C CYS A 114 2.40 -10.80 0.19
N THR A 115 3.39 -11.21 0.95
CA THR A 115 3.35 -11.16 2.42
C THR A 115 4.27 -10.04 2.89
N GLY A 116 3.82 -9.25 3.85
CA GLY A 116 4.66 -8.25 4.49
C GLY A 116 5.52 -8.87 5.57
N LEU A 117 6.40 -8.04 6.14
CA LEU A 117 7.03 -8.39 7.41
C LEU A 117 5.95 -8.59 8.48
N PRO A 118 6.09 -9.60 9.36
CA PRO A 118 5.21 -9.75 10.50
C PRO A 118 5.23 -8.44 11.28
N PRO A 119 4.06 -7.85 11.60
CA PRO A 119 4.07 -6.69 12.48
C PRO A 119 4.74 -7.10 13.79
N LEU A 120 5.76 -6.35 14.21
CA LEU A 120 6.32 -6.51 15.56
C LEU A 120 5.14 -6.35 16.54
N PRO A 121 4.98 -7.23 17.55
CA PRO A 121 3.87 -7.13 18.49
C PRO A 121 3.80 -5.71 19.03
N ALA A 122 2.75 -4.98 18.63
CA ALA A 122 2.55 -3.63 19.10
C ALA A 122 2.38 -3.70 20.62
N PRO A 123 3.02 -2.82 21.39
CA PRO A 123 2.92 -2.83 22.85
C PRO A 123 1.50 -2.50 23.38
N SER A 124 0.52 -2.24 22.49
CA SER A 124 -0.86 -1.91 22.84
C SER A 124 -1.84 -2.96 22.34
N GLU A 125 -2.73 -3.42 23.21
CA GLU A 125 -3.82 -4.35 22.92
C GLU A 125 -4.89 -3.78 21.95
N SER A 126 -4.86 -2.47 21.66
CA SER A 126 -5.77 -1.83 20.70
C SER A 126 -5.01 -0.84 19.81
N PRO A 127 -4.83 -1.12 18.51
CA PRO A 127 -4.28 -0.15 17.59
C PRO A 127 -5.20 1.09 17.49
N PRO A 128 -4.68 2.25 17.06
CA PRO A 128 -5.53 3.36 16.62
C PRO A 128 -6.54 2.91 15.55
N VAL A 129 -7.51 3.76 15.23
CA VAL A 129 -8.46 3.53 14.13
C VAL A 129 -7.67 3.17 12.88
N HIS A 130 -7.86 1.94 12.41
CA HIS A 130 -7.07 1.38 11.33
C HIS A 130 -7.94 0.63 10.33
N ALA A 131 -7.39 0.50 9.13
CA ALA A 131 -7.93 -0.29 8.05
C ALA A 131 -6.86 -1.23 7.50
N HIS A 132 -7.27 -2.33 6.89
CA HIS A 132 -6.37 -3.33 6.32
C HIS A 132 -6.39 -3.27 4.80
N LEU A 133 -5.24 -3.01 4.20
CA LEU A 133 -5.03 -3.19 2.78
C LEU A 133 -4.96 -4.69 2.48
N VAL A 134 -5.91 -5.20 1.69
CA VAL A 134 -6.02 -6.63 1.34
C VAL A 134 -5.61 -6.92 -0.09
N GLY A 135 -5.61 -5.92 -0.98
CA GLY A 135 -5.18 -6.17 -2.34
C GLY A 135 -5.24 -4.99 -3.30
N PHE A 136 -4.73 -5.26 -4.50
CA PHE A 136 -4.77 -4.37 -5.65
C PHE A 136 -5.33 -5.09 -6.87
N ASP A 137 -6.26 -4.47 -7.58
CA ASP A 137 -6.59 -4.89 -8.95
C ASP A 137 -5.98 -3.89 -9.92
N ILE A 138 -5.04 -4.35 -10.75
CA ILE A 138 -4.27 -3.54 -11.68
C ILE A 138 -4.71 -3.86 -13.12
N ASP A 139 -5.21 -2.85 -13.83
CA ASP A 139 -5.55 -2.93 -15.25
C ASP A 139 -4.47 -2.23 -16.09
N TYR A 140 -3.75 -3.00 -16.89
CA TYR A 140 -2.72 -2.55 -17.83
C TYR A 140 -3.37 -2.14 -19.15
N ILE A 141 -3.59 -0.84 -19.34
CA ILE A 141 -4.24 -0.31 -20.54
C ILE A 141 -3.19 0.29 -21.47
N TRP A 142 -2.93 -0.39 -22.57
CA TRP A 142 -2.05 0.06 -23.64
C TRP A 142 -2.84 0.69 -24.79
N GLN A 143 -2.34 1.81 -25.27
CA GLN A 143 -2.74 2.45 -26.52
C GLN A 143 -1.51 2.61 -27.40
N THR A 144 -1.52 2.06 -28.61
CA THR A 144 -0.42 2.13 -29.57
C THR A 144 -0.85 2.93 -30.81
N ASN A 145 0.09 3.65 -31.41
CA ASN A 145 -0.20 4.53 -32.56
C ASN A 145 -0.53 3.77 -33.85
N ALA A 146 -0.28 2.45 -33.90
CA ALA A 146 -0.50 1.61 -35.08
C ALA A 146 -1.97 1.57 -35.57
N ALA A 147 -2.93 2.01 -34.74
CA ALA A 147 -4.35 2.06 -35.10
C ALA A 147 -4.79 3.39 -35.76
N ALA A 148 -3.95 4.44 -35.76
CA ALA A 148 -4.33 5.75 -36.29
C ALA A 148 -4.18 5.86 -37.82
N ASP A 149 -3.38 5.02 -38.45
CA ASP A 149 -3.08 5.09 -39.89
C ASP A 149 -3.92 4.12 -40.76
N SER A 150 -4.74 3.26 -40.16
CA SER A 150 -5.55 2.27 -40.87
C SER A 150 -6.91 2.84 -41.31
N ASN A 151 -6.90 3.76 -42.28
CA ASN A 151 -8.06 3.97 -43.16
C ASN A 151 -7.99 3.08 -44.42
N GLN A 152 -7.02 2.16 -44.49
CA GLN A 152 -6.94 1.14 -45.53
C GLN A 152 -6.52 -0.21 -44.94
N ALA A 153 -7.34 -1.20 -45.27
CA ALA A 153 -7.04 -2.62 -45.40
C ALA A 153 -6.70 -3.46 -44.13
N SER A 154 -7.59 -4.43 -43.90
CA SER A 154 -7.35 -5.76 -43.33
C SER A 154 -6.89 -5.87 -41.87
N HIS A 155 -7.82 -6.37 -41.05
CA HIS A 155 -7.53 -7.18 -39.88
C HIS A 155 -6.35 -8.15 -40.11
N SER A 156 -5.53 -8.32 -39.08
CA SER A 156 -4.33 -9.18 -39.00
C SER A 156 -3.05 -8.55 -39.56
N GLN A 157 -2.36 -7.77 -38.73
CA GLN A 157 -0.92 -7.86 -38.44
C GLN A 157 -0.47 -6.55 -37.78
N ILE A 158 -0.91 -6.31 -36.53
CA ILE A 158 0.09 -5.82 -35.56
C ILE A 158 1.12 -6.94 -35.57
N THR A 159 2.26 -6.73 -36.23
CA THR A 159 3.35 -7.72 -36.24
C THR A 159 3.57 -8.13 -34.79
N ALA A 160 3.72 -9.43 -34.51
CA ALA A 160 3.89 -9.93 -33.13
C ALA A 160 5.02 -9.20 -32.36
N ALA A 161 5.95 -8.56 -33.08
CA ALA A 161 7.01 -7.68 -32.60
C ALA A 161 6.54 -6.33 -31.98
N MET A 162 5.30 -5.89 -32.21
CA MET A 162 4.74 -4.63 -31.68
C MET A 162 3.61 -4.82 -30.66
N ASN A 163 3.39 -6.05 -30.18
CA ASN A 163 2.39 -6.30 -29.14
C ASN A 163 3.02 -6.14 -27.73
N PRO A 164 2.54 -5.21 -26.88
CA PRO A 164 3.08 -5.04 -25.52
C PRO A 164 2.75 -6.21 -24.57
N PHE A 165 1.88 -7.15 -24.97
CA PHE A 165 1.57 -8.38 -24.24
C PHE A 165 2.28 -9.61 -24.83
N SER A 166 3.34 -9.42 -25.61
CA SER A 166 4.17 -10.53 -26.11
C SER A 166 5.01 -11.16 -24.99
N ARG A 167 5.49 -12.39 -25.23
CA ARG A 167 6.48 -13.08 -24.39
C ARG A 167 7.81 -12.30 -24.29
N GLN A 168 8.21 -11.68 -25.40
CA GLN A 168 9.43 -10.87 -25.51
C GLN A 168 9.05 -9.42 -25.81
N LEU A 169 9.19 -8.56 -24.81
CA LEU A 169 8.82 -7.16 -24.91
C LEU A 169 9.94 -6.36 -25.60
N SER A 170 9.62 -5.60 -26.64
CA SER A 170 10.63 -4.75 -27.29
C SER A 170 11.04 -3.58 -26.38
N LEU A 171 12.27 -3.10 -26.56
CA LEU A 171 12.88 -2.08 -25.70
C LEU A 171 11.98 -0.85 -25.44
N PRO A 172 11.29 -0.25 -26.45
CA PRO A 172 10.43 0.90 -26.20
C PRO A 172 9.29 0.62 -25.21
N PHE A 173 8.64 -0.54 -25.31
CA PHE A 173 7.58 -0.93 -24.38
C PHE A 173 8.15 -1.29 -23.01
N LEU A 174 9.31 -1.94 -22.96
CA LEU A 174 9.97 -2.27 -21.70
C LEU A 174 10.36 -1.01 -20.92
N THR A 175 10.88 0.02 -21.58
CA THR A 175 11.18 1.31 -20.93
C THR A 175 9.91 1.97 -20.37
N VAL A 176 8.81 1.96 -21.12
CA VAL A 176 7.52 2.50 -20.64
C VAL A 176 6.99 1.69 -19.47
N LEU A 177 7.08 0.36 -19.52
CA LEU A 177 6.67 -0.54 -18.45
C LEU A 177 7.50 -0.32 -17.18
N ASN A 178 8.83 -0.28 -17.30
CA ASN A 178 9.75 0.03 -16.19
C ASN A 178 9.39 1.35 -15.51
N ASN A 179 9.18 2.41 -16.30
CA ASN A 179 8.81 3.72 -15.78
C ASN A 179 7.43 3.71 -15.10
N ALA A 180 6.45 3.01 -15.67
CA ALA A 180 5.11 2.89 -15.09
C ALA A 180 5.13 2.09 -13.78
N VAL A 181 5.85 0.97 -13.73
CA VAL A 181 6.01 0.12 -12.53
C VAL A 181 6.80 0.85 -11.45
N GLY A 182 7.90 1.54 -11.79
CA GLY A 182 8.63 2.36 -10.83
C GLY A 182 7.72 3.43 -10.21
N ARG A 183 6.94 4.15 -11.02
CA ARG A 183 5.96 5.13 -10.51
C ARG A 183 4.82 4.49 -9.70
N LEU A 184 4.35 3.31 -10.10
CA LEU A 184 3.38 2.53 -9.33
C LEU A 184 3.93 2.26 -7.92
N VAL A 185 5.13 1.69 -7.83
CA VAL A 185 5.75 1.36 -6.54
C VAL A 185 6.03 2.62 -5.71
N THR A 186 6.64 3.65 -6.29
CA THR A 186 6.96 4.87 -5.55
C THR A 186 5.70 5.59 -5.05
N PHE A 187 4.69 5.79 -5.90
CA PHE A 187 3.56 6.66 -5.58
C PHE A 187 2.32 5.93 -5.03
N GLN A 188 2.08 4.69 -5.45
CA GLN A 188 0.89 3.93 -5.05
C GLN A 188 1.16 2.90 -3.95
N LEU A 189 2.41 2.48 -3.76
CA LEU A 189 2.82 1.62 -2.64
C LEU A 189 3.50 2.45 -1.55
N VAL A 190 4.76 2.83 -1.74
CA VAL A 190 5.62 3.40 -0.67
C VAL A 190 5.08 4.72 -0.13
N ARG A 191 4.71 5.66 -1.02
CA ARG A 191 4.22 6.97 -0.57
C ARG A 191 2.81 6.91 0.04
N ARG A 192 1.97 5.99 -0.43
CA ARG A 192 0.55 5.89 -0.05
C ARG A 192 0.33 5.01 1.18
N TYR A 193 1.09 3.92 1.30
CA TYR A 193 1.00 2.96 2.40
C TYR A 193 2.35 2.77 3.09
N PRO A 194 2.87 3.83 3.73
CA PRO A 194 4.22 3.81 4.30
C PRO A 194 4.41 2.88 5.50
N LEU A 195 3.32 2.57 6.22
CA LEU A 195 3.33 1.61 7.33
C LEU A 195 3.40 0.16 6.84
N ILE A 196 3.21 -0.05 5.54
CA ILE A 196 3.27 -1.36 4.89
C ILE A 196 4.54 -1.47 4.06
N PHE A 197 4.81 -0.46 3.21
CA PHE A 197 5.90 -0.50 2.24
C PHE A 197 6.99 0.52 2.56
N GLY A 198 8.24 0.10 2.32
CA GLY A 198 9.41 0.97 2.39
C GLY A 198 10.15 0.92 3.73
N SER A 199 11.20 1.72 3.82
CA SER A 199 12.06 1.79 5.02
C SER A 199 11.37 2.41 6.25
N TRP A 200 10.26 3.13 6.06
CA TRP A 200 9.62 3.86 7.16
C TRP A 200 9.07 2.90 8.22
N CYS A 201 8.39 1.82 7.82
CA CYS A 201 7.93 0.79 8.75
C CYS A 201 9.11 0.17 9.53
N LYS A 202 10.19 -0.22 8.85
CA LYS A 202 11.40 -0.76 9.47
C LYS A 202 12.06 0.18 10.48
N GLN A 203 12.14 1.47 10.14
CA GLN A 203 12.69 2.49 11.03
C GLN A 203 11.82 2.67 12.27
N LEU A 204 10.51 2.74 12.09
CA LEU A 204 9.56 2.84 13.20
C LEU A 204 9.66 1.62 14.13
N ASP A 205 9.74 0.42 13.59
CA ASP A 205 9.89 -0.81 14.37
C ASP A 205 11.22 -0.88 15.12
N THR A 206 12.29 -0.31 14.56
CA THR A 206 13.59 -0.19 15.24
C THR A 206 13.51 0.78 16.43
N GLU A 207 12.69 1.84 16.32
CA GLU A 207 12.61 2.91 17.32
C GLU A 207 11.63 2.62 18.46
N ARG A 208 10.55 1.87 18.18
CA ARG A 208 9.49 1.54 19.15
C ARG A 208 9.99 0.99 20.49
N PRO A 209 10.99 0.10 20.58
CA PRO A 209 11.53 -0.37 21.85
C PRO A 209 12.08 0.77 22.73
N PHE A 210 12.69 1.80 22.14
CA PHE A 210 13.23 2.93 22.87
C PHE A 210 12.14 3.80 23.49
N PHE A 211 10.96 3.91 22.86
CA PHE A 211 9.85 4.68 23.44
C PHE A 211 9.41 4.10 24.79
N THR A 212 9.42 2.78 24.94
CA THR A 212 9.12 2.12 26.22
C THR A 212 10.20 2.42 27.25
N SER A 213 11.48 2.37 26.86
CA SER A 213 12.59 2.69 27.76
C SER A 213 12.53 4.15 28.25
N ILE A 214 12.22 5.09 27.35
CA ILE A 214 12.05 6.52 27.67
C ILE A 214 10.90 6.70 28.67
N PHE A 215 9.75 6.07 28.42
CA PHE A 215 8.61 6.12 29.33
C PHE A 215 8.98 5.62 30.73
N SER A 216 9.57 4.43 30.83
CA SER A 216 9.98 3.83 32.11
C SER A 216 10.99 4.72 32.85
N SER A 217 11.93 5.33 32.13
CA SER A 217 12.90 6.26 32.71
C SER A 217 12.23 7.49 33.31
N ILE A 218 11.25 8.09 32.61
CA ILE A 218 10.49 9.23 33.12
C ILE A 218 9.70 8.85 34.37
N VAL A 219 9.02 7.70 34.37
CA VAL A 219 8.26 7.21 35.53
C VAL A 219 9.18 7.00 36.73
N HIS A 220 10.33 6.34 36.54
CA HIS A 220 11.29 6.14 37.62
C HIS A 220 11.89 7.45 38.15
N MET A 221 12.13 8.44 37.28
CA MET A 221 12.55 9.78 37.72
C MET A 221 11.45 10.45 38.56
N MET A 222 10.19 10.34 38.17
CA MET A 222 9.06 10.87 38.94
C MET A 222 8.90 10.20 40.31
N GLU A 223 9.08 8.88 40.38
CA GLU A 223 8.99 8.12 41.63
C GLU A 223 10.06 8.55 42.63
N ARG A 224 11.30 8.71 42.16
CA ARG A 224 12.47 9.03 43.01
C ARG A 224 12.63 10.52 43.32
N SER A 225 12.01 11.41 42.55
CA SER A 225 12.19 12.85 42.73
C SER A 225 11.58 13.34 44.07
N PRO A 226 12.28 14.20 44.84
CA PRO A 226 11.70 14.87 46.00
C PRO A 226 10.87 16.11 45.61
N HIS A 227 10.98 16.60 44.37
CA HIS A 227 10.32 17.83 43.92
C HIS A 227 8.90 17.57 43.45
N GLN A 228 7.92 18.08 44.19
CA GLN A 228 6.50 17.88 43.89
C GLN A 228 6.09 18.56 42.57
N ASP A 229 6.61 19.77 42.29
CA ASP A 229 6.33 20.51 41.06
C ASP A 229 6.72 19.74 39.79
N PHE A 230 7.84 19.00 39.85
CA PHE A 230 8.28 18.12 38.77
C PHE A 230 7.26 17.00 38.52
N LYS A 231 6.83 16.32 39.60
CA LYS A 231 5.84 15.24 39.50
C LYS A 231 4.52 15.73 38.92
N ASP A 232 4.05 16.89 39.37
CA ASP A 232 2.79 17.47 38.93
C ASP A 232 2.87 17.93 37.47
N THR A 233 4.02 18.48 37.06
CA THR A 233 4.29 18.82 35.66
C THR A 233 4.26 17.58 34.77
N CYS A 234 4.96 16.50 35.14
CA CYS A 234 4.95 15.26 34.36
C CYS A 234 3.55 14.64 34.27
N LYS A 235 2.80 14.58 35.38
CA LYS A 235 1.40 14.12 35.38
C LYS A 235 0.52 14.97 34.45
N LYS A 236 0.71 16.29 34.46
CA LYS A 236 0.00 17.21 33.56
C LYS A 236 0.34 16.91 32.10
N LEU A 237 1.60 16.64 31.77
CA LEU A 237 2.03 16.28 30.41
C LEU A 237 1.45 14.93 29.96
N PHE A 238 1.47 13.90 30.79
CA PHE A 238 0.81 12.62 30.46
C PHE A 238 -0.70 12.79 30.23
N LYS A 239 -1.36 13.64 31.03
CA LYS A 239 -2.76 14.01 30.80
C LYS A 239 -2.96 14.71 29.45
N VAL A 240 -2.02 15.55 29.00
CA VAL A 240 -2.05 16.18 27.68
C VAL A 240 -1.87 15.15 26.57
N CYS A 241 -0.90 14.24 26.68
CA CYS A 241 -0.71 13.13 25.74
C CYS A 241 -1.99 12.31 25.59
N ARG A 242 -2.61 11.92 26.71
CA ARG A 242 -3.87 11.16 26.73
C ARG A 242 -4.98 11.90 26.00
N LYS A 243 -5.20 13.18 26.33
CA LYS A 243 -6.21 14.02 25.65
C LYS A 243 -5.96 14.13 24.16
N SER A 244 -4.71 14.35 23.75
CA SER A 244 -4.32 14.46 22.35
C SER A 244 -4.60 13.16 21.58
N VAL A 245 -4.20 12.01 22.13
CA VAL A 245 -4.44 10.69 21.53
C VAL A 245 -5.93 10.40 21.45
N THR A 246 -6.71 10.65 22.51
CA THR A 246 -8.16 10.48 22.50
C THR A 246 -8.80 11.35 21.43
N LEU A 247 -8.46 12.65 21.38
CA LEU A 247 -9.00 13.57 20.38
C LEU A 247 -8.68 13.10 18.95
N SER A 248 -7.42 12.76 18.67
CA SER A 248 -6.99 12.28 17.35
C SER A 248 -7.72 10.99 16.96
N THR A 249 -7.86 10.05 17.90
CA THR A 249 -8.59 8.78 17.68
C THR A 249 -10.06 9.05 17.38
N THR A 250 -10.72 9.94 18.15
CA THR A 250 -12.12 10.31 17.91
C THR A 250 -12.31 11.02 16.57
N VAL A 251 -11.40 11.93 16.20
CA VAL A 251 -11.45 12.61 14.90
C VAL A 251 -11.30 11.62 13.75
N ALA A 252 -10.36 10.67 13.85
CA ALA A 252 -10.18 9.63 12.85
C ALA A 252 -11.39 8.69 12.76
N ALA A 253 -11.93 8.26 13.91
CA ALA A 253 -13.13 7.41 13.97
C ALA A 253 -14.34 8.11 13.35
N ASN A 254 -14.58 9.37 13.70
CA ASN A 254 -15.67 10.16 13.17
C ASN A 254 -15.49 10.38 11.66
N SER A 255 -14.30 10.74 11.21
CA SER A 255 -14.01 10.93 9.78
C SER A 255 -14.23 9.64 9.00
N LEU A 256 -13.85 8.49 9.56
CA LEU A 256 -14.06 7.19 8.95
C LEU A 256 -15.55 6.80 8.94
N SER A 257 -16.28 7.09 10.02
CA SER A 257 -17.73 6.88 10.13
C SER A 257 -18.48 7.74 9.10
N ASP A 258 -18.18 9.04 9.03
CA ASP A 258 -18.75 9.97 8.05
C ASP A 258 -18.45 9.51 6.61
N TYR A 259 -17.26 8.94 6.39
CA TYR A 259 -16.83 8.43 5.10
C TYR A 259 -17.55 7.14 4.68
N LEU A 260 -17.85 6.24 5.63
CA LEU A 260 -18.48 4.94 5.36
C LEU A 260 -20.02 5.00 5.43
N GLY A 261 -20.58 6.06 6.02
CA GLY A 261 -22.01 6.17 6.32
C GLY A 261 -22.38 5.46 7.63
N PRO A 262 -23.66 5.48 8.03
CA PRO A 262 -24.12 4.84 9.27
C PRO A 262 -23.84 3.33 9.22
N LEU A 263 -22.85 2.91 10.00
CA LEU A 263 -22.51 1.51 10.22
C LEU A 263 -23.30 0.99 11.43
N GLU A 264 -23.97 -0.15 11.27
CA GLU A 264 -24.74 -0.79 12.36
C GLU A 264 -23.84 -1.18 13.57
N ASP A 265 -22.52 -1.27 13.38
CA ASP A 265 -21.51 -1.62 14.41
C ASP A 265 -20.56 -0.45 14.76
N ALA A 266 -21.08 0.77 14.88
CA ALA A 266 -20.28 1.95 15.26
C ALA A 266 -19.54 1.80 16.61
N ASP A 267 -20.02 0.92 17.48
CA ASP A 267 -19.48 0.66 18.83
C ASP A 267 -18.11 -0.07 18.82
N LEU A 268 -17.72 -0.70 17.70
CA LEU A 268 -16.41 -1.35 17.58
C LEU A 268 -15.24 -0.36 17.49
N TRP A 269 -15.52 0.90 17.10
CA TRP A 269 -14.51 1.95 16.88
C TRP A 269 -14.49 3.01 17.97
N THR A 270 -15.60 3.15 18.68
CA THR A 270 -15.85 4.24 19.64
C THR A 270 -15.69 3.81 21.09
N GLY A 271 -15.39 2.53 21.34
CA GLY A 271 -15.11 2.02 22.69
C GLY A 271 -14.07 2.91 23.38
N PRO A 272 -14.42 3.62 24.47
CA PRO A 272 -13.49 4.46 25.18
C PRO A 272 -12.59 3.55 26.01
N LEU A 273 -11.66 2.85 25.37
CA LEU A 273 -10.57 2.26 26.10
C LEU A 273 -9.82 3.42 26.74
N ARG A 274 -9.94 3.53 28.06
CA ARG A 274 -9.12 4.42 28.86
C ARG A 274 -7.68 4.01 28.65
N LYS A 275 -7.03 4.59 27.63
CA LYS A 275 -5.62 4.37 27.39
C LYS A 275 -4.86 4.80 28.63
N ASN A 276 -4.02 3.91 29.14
CA ASN A 276 -3.16 4.23 30.27
C ASN A 276 -2.13 5.31 29.83
N ASP A 277 -1.42 5.89 30.80
CA ASP A 277 -0.41 6.91 30.50
C ASP A 277 0.70 6.39 29.60
N ARG A 278 1.05 5.11 29.75
CA ARG A 278 2.06 4.43 28.94
C ARG A 278 1.67 4.38 27.47
N GLU A 279 0.51 3.82 27.14
CA GLU A 279 -0.02 3.72 25.77
C GLU A 279 -0.18 5.10 25.12
N SER A 280 -0.72 6.06 25.88
CA SER A 280 -0.89 7.43 25.39
C SER A 280 0.44 8.07 25.05
N PHE A 281 1.47 7.85 25.88
CA PHE A 281 2.83 8.31 25.63
C PHE A 281 3.45 7.61 24.41
N LEU A 282 3.37 6.28 24.34
CA LEU A 282 3.94 5.49 23.24
C LEU A 282 3.32 5.89 21.89
N LEU A 283 2.00 6.06 21.82
CA LEU A 283 1.31 6.54 20.62
C LEU A 283 1.69 7.99 20.27
N SER A 284 1.88 8.84 21.28
CA SER A 284 2.34 10.22 21.04
C SER A 284 3.76 10.24 20.47
N MET A 285 4.65 9.38 20.95
CA MET A 285 6.02 9.23 20.44
C MET A 285 6.03 8.65 19.03
N ASP A 286 5.20 7.63 18.76
CA ASP A 286 5.03 7.04 17.43
C ASP A 286 4.56 8.11 16.43
N ASN A 287 3.54 8.91 16.78
CA ASN A 287 3.07 10.04 15.97
C ASN A 287 4.12 11.14 15.77
N LEU A 288 4.85 11.48 16.84
CA LEU A 288 5.93 12.48 16.77
C LEU A 288 7.02 12.01 15.80
N TYR A 289 7.46 10.76 15.92
CA TYR A 289 8.45 10.17 15.05
C TYR A 289 7.97 10.15 13.59
N ARG A 290 6.73 9.72 13.36
CA ARG A 290 6.08 9.74 12.04
C ARG A 290 6.04 11.15 11.43
N SER A 291 5.80 12.18 12.23
CA SER A 291 5.78 13.57 11.77
C SER A 291 7.16 14.14 11.46
N GLY A 292 8.20 13.67 12.17
CA GLY A 292 9.58 14.11 12.01
C GLY A 292 10.33 13.44 10.86
N LEU A 293 9.88 12.26 10.42
CA LEU A 293 10.53 11.54 9.33
C LEU A 293 10.21 12.15 7.96
N LYS A 294 11.26 12.53 7.23
CA LYS A 294 11.16 12.83 5.81
C LYS A 294 10.83 11.54 5.07
N ARG A 295 9.71 11.52 4.34
CA ARG A 295 9.34 10.40 3.46
C ARG A 295 10.38 10.27 2.36
N SER A 296 11.33 9.35 2.52
CA SER A 296 12.32 9.04 1.49
C SER A 296 11.58 8.58 0.23
N LEU A 297 11.94 9.16 -0.91
CA LEU A 297 11.44 8.67 -2.19
C LEU A 297 12.12 7.32 -2.45
N PHE A 298 11.31 6.30 -2.71
CA PHE A 298 11.81 4.99 -3.14
C PHE A 298 12.70 5.19 -4.36
N LYS A 299 14.00 4.93 -4.21
CA LYS A 299 14.96 5.01 -5.30
C LYS A 299 14.83 3.73 -6.10
N VAL A 300 14.32 3.85 -7.32
CA VAL A 300 14.22 2.71 -8.22
C VAL A 300 15.62 2.16 -8.46
N SER A 301 15.88 0.94 -7.98
CA SER A 301 17.02 0.16 -8.47
C SER A 301 16.82 -0.06 -9.98
N ASN A 302 17.80 0.32 -10.79
CA ASN A 302 17.70 0.25 -12.26
C ASN A 302 17.39 -1.19 -12.70
N PHE A 303 16.11 -1.47 -12.97
CA PHE A 303 15.66 -2.75 -13.49
C PHE A 303 15.97 -2.81 -15.00
N MET A 304 17.22 -3.14 -15.34
CA MET A 304 17.59 -3.53 -16.70
C MET A 304 17.92 -5.01 -16.71
N ARG A 305 16.93 -5.85 -17.02
CA ARG A 305 17.22 -7.20 -17.54
C ARG A 305 17.67 -7.06 -18.99
N THR A 306 18.98 -7.08 -19.22
CA THR A 306 19.51 -7.63 -20.47
C THR A 306 19.42 -9.14 -20.33
N THR A 307 18.36 -9.74 -20.85
CA THR A 307 18.26 -11.20 -20.93
C THR A 307 19.34 -11.68 -21.91
N THR A 308 20.49 -12.09 -21.39
CA THR A 308 21.49 -12.84 -22.16
C THR A 308 20.88 -14.20 -22.46
N VAL A 309 20.37 -14.37 -23.68
CA VAL A 309 19.97 -15.68 -24.18
C VAL A 309 21.27 -16.45 -24.43
N TYR A 310 21.58 -17.42 -23.57
CA TYR A 310 22.51 -18.47 -23.94
C TYR A 310 21.82 -19.37 -24.97
N THR A 311 22.35 -19.35 -26.20
CA THR A 311 22.05 -20.28 -27.29
C THR A 311 22.48 -21.69 -26.93
#